data_AF-A0A5B7KIT6-F1
#
_entry.id   AF-A0A5B7KIT6-F1
#
_cell.length_a   1.000
_cell.length_b   1.000
_cell.length_c   1.000
_cell.angle_alpha   90.00
_cell.angle_beta   90.00
_cell.angle_gamma   90.00
#
_symmetry.space_group_name_H-M   'P 1'
#
loop_
_entity.id
_entity.type
_entity.pdbx_description
1 polymer ?
#
loop_
_entity_poly.entity_id
_entity_poly.type
_entity_poly.pdbx_seq_one_letter_code
_entity_poly.pdbx_strand_id
1 'polypeptide(L)'
;MVMIRDILMYMDRVYVQQNNVDNVYNLGLIIFRDQVVRYGCIRDHLRETLLDMVMRERRGEVVDRLAIKNAAQMLIVLGIESRAVYEEDFERPFLAQSAEFYRVRMNLFMYLFLNNLSEQFDSHYFYFSSLLKISRDCI
;
A
#
# COMPACT_ATOMS: atom_id res chain seq x y z
N MET A 1 12.66 -6.03 15.23
CA MET A 1 13.95 -6.62 15.65
C MET A 1 14.50 -5.87 16.86
N VAL A 2 13.91 -6.06 18.05
CA VAL A 2 14.33 -5.30 19.25
C VAL A 2 15.41 -6.07 20.02
N MET A 3 15.23 -7.38 20.22
CA MET A 3 16.17 -8.20 21.01
C MET A 3 17.58 -8.29 20.39
N ILE A 4 17.72 -8.46 19.07
CA ILE A 4 19.04 -8.55 18.42
C ILE A 4 19.78 -7.21 18.49
N ARG A 5 19.06 -6.09 18.30
CA ARG A 5 19.63 -4.74 18.42
C ARG A 5 20.12 -4.48 19.86
N ASP A 6 19.38 -4.95 20.86
CA ASP A 6 19.75 -4.73 22.26
C ASP A 6 21.01 -5.53 22.64
N ILE A 7 21.20 -6.73 22.10
CA ILE A 7 22.43 -7.51 22.25
C ILE A 7 23.62 -6.81 21.55
N LEU A 8 23.40 -6.28 20.34
CA LEU A 8 24.44 -5.63 19.53
C LEU A 8 24.55 -4.12 19.77
N MET A 9 23.97 -3.60 20.84
CA MET A 9 23.82 -2.15 21.09
C MET A 9 25.17 -1.42 21.10
N TYR A 10 26.22 -2.03 21.66
CA TYR A 10 27.55 -1.41 21.71
C TYR A 10 28.16 -1.26 20.30
N MET A 11 28.02 -2.29 19.46
CA MET A 11 28.46 -2.24 18.06
C MET A 11 27.70 -1.14 17.30
N ASP A 12 26.38 -1.06 17.50
CA ASP A 12 25.52 -0.08 16.84
C ASP A 12 25.84 1.37 17.26
N ARG A 13 26.31 1.58 18.50
CA ARG A 13 26.68 2.91 19.00
C ARG A 13 28.10 3.34 18.63
N VAL A 14 29.05 2.42 18.61
CA VAL A 14 30.48 2.77 18.44
C VAL A 14 30.92 2.50 17.00
N TYR A 15 30.79 1.26 16.54
CA TYR A 15 31.33 0.84 15.24
C TYR A 15 30.54 1.44 14.07
N VAL A 16 29.21 1.37 14.13
CA VAL A 16 28.33 1.83 13.04
C VAL A 16 28.48 3.35 12.83
N GLN A 17 28.52 4.13 13.91
CA GLN A 17 28.71 5.59 13.84
C GLN A 17 30.10 5.98 13.33
N GLN A 18 31.15 5.26 13.71
CA GLN A 18 32.51 5.55 13.25
C GLN A 18 32.74 5.23 11.77
N ASN A 19 32.05 4.20 11.26
CA ASN A 19 32.26 3.70 9.90
C ASN A 19 31.18 4.18 8.90
N ASN A 20 30.19 4.97 9.34
CA ASN A 20 29.05 5.44 8.52
C ASN A 20 28.36 4.30 7.75
N VAL A 21 28.15 3.15 8.42
CA VAL A 21 27.40 2.02 7.86
C VAL A 21 25.97 2.00 8.39
N ASP A 22 25.09 1.22 7.78
CA ASP A 22 23.72 1.04 8.26
C ASP A 22 23.68 0.37 9.63
N ASN A 23 22.77 0.84 10.49
CA ASN A 23 22.52 0.23 11.78
C ASN A 23 21.91 -1.17 11.63
N VAL A 24 21.97 -1.97 12.69
CA VAL A 24 21.49 -3.38 12.68
C VAL A 24 20.00 -3.46 12.30
N TYR A 25 19.21 -2.45 12.68
CA TYR A 25 17.78 -2.42 12.38
C TYR A 25 17.50 -2.20 10.89
N ASN A 26 18.13 -1.19 10.29
CA ASN A 26 18.06 -0.84 8.87
C ASN A 26 18.58 -2.00 8.01
N LEU A 27 19.69 -2.61 8.41
CA LEU A 27 20.22 -3.80 7.73
C LEU A 27 19.19 -4.94 7.71
N GLY A 28 18.52 -5.18 8.85
CA GLY A 28 17.43 -6.16 8.92
C GLY A 28 16.26 -5.84 7.99
N LEU A 29 15.88 -4.56 7.87
CA LEU A 29 14.83 -4.11 6.94
C LEU A 29 15.26 -4.28 5.48
N ILE A 30 16.50 -3.95 5.13
CA ILE A 30 17.06 -4.13 3.78
C ILE A 30 17.02 -5.61 3.39
N ILE A 31 17.49 -6.49 4.27
CA ILE A 31 17.48 -7.94 4.02
C ILE A 31 16.05 -8.44 3.86
N PHE A 32 15.12 -8.03 4.73
CA PHE A 32 13.72 -8.43 4.62
C PHE A 32 13.07 -7.92 3.31
N ARG A 33 13.34 -6.67 2.94
CA ARG A 33 12.86 -6.08 1.69
C ARG A 33 13.34 -6.90 0.49
N ASP A 34 14.64 -7.17 0.41
CA ASP A 34 15.24 -7.75 -0.78
C ASP A 34 15.04 -9.27 -0.88
N GLN A 35 15.06 -9.98 0.24
CA GLN A 35 14.95 -11.45 0.27
C GLN A 35 13.51 -11.95 0.40
N VAL A 36 12.60 -11.16 1.00
CA VAL A 36 11.22 -11.59 1.24
C VAL A 36 10.26 -10.80 0.35
N VAL A 37 10.20 -9.48 0.51
CA VAL A 37 9.16 -8.67 -0.14
C VAL A 37 9.37 -8.55 -1.65
N ARG A 38 10.62 -8.35 -2.09
CA ARG A 38 10.99 -8.24 -3.51
C ARG A 38 11.27 -9.59 -4.16
N TYR A 39 11.10 -10.70 -3.44
CA TYR A 39 11.17 -12.01 -4.04
C TYR A 39 10.03 -12.15 -5.06
N GLY A 40 10.36 -12.49 -6.31
CA GLY A 40 9.48 -12.26 -7.47
C GLY A 40 8.04 -12.73 -7.28
N CYS A 41 7.84 -13.98 -6.84
CA CYS A 41 6.49 -14.51 -6.63
C CYS A 41 5.75 -13.84 -5.45
N ILE A 42 6.47 -13.47 -4.38
CA ILE A 42 5.87 -12.82 -3.20
C ILE A 42 5.46 -11.39 -3.56
N ARG A 43 6.32 -10.65 -4.27
CA ARG A 43 6.03 -9.27 -4.67
C ARG A 43 4.77 -9.20 -5.53
N ASP A 44 4.70 -10.02 -6.58
CA ASP A 44 3.58 -10.00 -7.51
C ASP A 44 2.30 -10.48 -6.82
N HIS A 45 2.37 -11.53 -6.00
CA HIS A 45 1.23 -12.01 -5.23
C HIS A 45 0.73 -11.01 -4.19
N LEU A 46 1.63 -10.35 -3.46
CA LEU A 46 1.30 -9.29 -2.50
C LEU A 46 0.59 -8.13 -3.19
N ARG A 47 1.13 -7.67 -4.33
CA ARG A 47 0.53 -6.59 -5.12
C ARG A 47 -0.87 -6.98 -5.59
N GLU A 48 -1.02 -8.14 -6.21
CA GLU A 48 -2.32 -8.60 -6.72
C GLU A 48 -3.35 -8.76 -5.60
N THR A 49 -2.95 -9.33 -4.47
CA THR A 49 -3.83 -9.54 -3.31
C THR A 49 -4.31 -8.20 -2.74
N LEU A 50 -3.41 -7.23 -2.54
CA LEU A 50 -3.80 -5.93 -2.00
C LEU A 50 -4.72 -5.17 -2.96
N LEU A 51 -4.45 -5.22 -4.26
CA LEU A 51 -5.31 -4.58 -5.26
C LEU A 51 -6.67 -5.29 -5.38
N ASP A 52 -6.72 -6.61 -5.27
CA ASP A 52 -7.97 -7.37 -5.27
C ASP A 52 -8.81 -7.03 -4.03
N MET A 53 -8.19 -6.96 -2.85
CA MET A 53 -8.88 -6.56 -1.61
C MET A 53 -9.49 -5.15 -1.74
N VAL A 54 -8.77 -4.20 -2.32
CA VAL A 54 -9.30 -2.85 -2.62
C VAL A 54 -10.48 -2.92 -3.60
N MET A 55 -10.39 -3.72 -4.65
CA MET A 55 -11.47 -3.85 -5.64
C MET A 55 -12.71 -4.51 -5.04
N ARG A 56 -12.54 -5.48 -4.15
CA ARG A 56 -13.63 -6.14 -3.42
C ARG A 56 -14.31 -5.17 -2.46
N GLU A 57 -13.53 -4.35 -1.75
CA GLU A 57 -14.06 -3.26 -0.93
C GLU A 57 -14.93 -2.30 -1.76
N ARG A 58 -14.46 -1.91 -2.96
CA ARG A 58 -15.20 -1.01 -3.86
C ARG A 58 -16.51 -1.59 -4.38
N ARG A 59 -16.66 -2.92 -4.37
CA ARG A 59 -17.92 -3.62 -4.71
C ARG A 59 -18.86 -3.74 -3.51
N GLY A 60 -18.46 -3.27 -2.33
CA GLY A 60 -19.23 -3.38 -1.10
C GLY A 60 -19.00 -4.69 -0.35
N GLU A 61 -17.98 -5.47 -0.69
CA GLU A 61 -17.62 -6.66 0.07
C GLU A 61 -16.91 -6.30 1.39
N VAL A 62 -17.14 -7.09 2.43
CA VAL A 62 -16.43 -6.94 3.70
C VAL A 62 -15.02 -7.49 3.55
N VAL A 63 -14.03 -6.61 3.62
CA VAL A 63 -12.61 -6.95 3.59
C VAL A 63 -11.92 -6.48 4.87
N ASP A 64 -10.81 -7.14 5.21
CA ASP A 64 -9.98 -6.72 6.32
C ASP A 64 -9.15 -5.48 5.96
N ARG A 65 -9.68 -4.31 6.33
CA ARG A 65 -9.01 -3.02 6.17
C ARG A 65 -7.71 -2.93 6.97
N LEU A 66 -7.63 -3.64 8.09
CA LEU A 66 -6.44 -3.64 8.95
C LEU A 66 -5.28 -4.35 8.25
N ALA A 67 -5.54 -5.45 7.55
CA ALA A 67 -4.53 -6.14 6.76
C ALA A 67 -3.94 -5.25 5.65
N ILE A 68 -4.79 -4.53 4.91
CA ILE A 68 -4.34 -3.58 3.87
C ILE A 68 -3.49 -2.48 4.50
N LYS A 69 -3.96 -1.89 5.62
CA LYS A 69 -3.23 -0.84 6.33
C LYS A 69 -1.88 -1.31 6.85
N ASN A 70 -1.82 -2.49 7.47
CA ASN A 70 -0.59 -3.06 8.00
C ASN A 70 0.41 -3.38 6.89
N ALA A 71 -0.06 -3.91 5.75
CA ALA A 71 0.78 -4.18 4.59
C ALA A 71 1.33 -2.88 3.96
N ALA A 72 0.50 -1.86 3.82
CA ALA A 72 0.94 -0.54 3.35
C ALA A 72 1.96 0.09 4.30
N GLN A 73 1.71 0.04 5.62
CA GLN A 73 2.63 0.54 6.64
C GLN A 73 3.97 -0.23 6.62
N MET A 74 3.93 -1.55 6.43
CA MET A 74 5.14 -2.36 6.24
C MET A 74 5.94 -1.88 5.03
N LEU A 75 5.30 -1.66 3.87
CA LEU A 75 5.98 -1.19 2.66
C LEU A 75 6.62 0.20 2.85
N ILE A 76 5.96 1.09 3.61
CA ILE A 76 6.52 2.40 3.97
C ILE A 76 7.76 2.24 4.85
N VAL A 77 7.69 1.40 5.90
CA VAL A 77 8.82 1.17 6.82
C VAL A 77 10.02 0.55 6.11
N LEU A 78 9.80 -0.30 5.10
CA LEU A 78 10.87 -0.91 4.30
C LEU A 78 11.60 0.08 3.39
N GLY A 79 11.02 1.25 3.16
CA GLY A 79 11.68 2.35 2.48
C GLY A 79 12.67 3.12 3.37
N ILE A 80 12.75 2.80 4.66
CA ILE A 80 13.65 3.34 5.70
C ILE A 80 13.48 4.86 5.88
N GLU A 81 13.98 5.65 4.93
CA GLU A 81 13.91 7.13 4.90
C GLU A 81 13.11 7.67 3.71
N SER A 82 12.68 6.77 2.80
CA SER A 82 11.94 7.11 1.60
C SER A 82 10.64 6.32 1.53
N ARG A 83 9.65 6.83 0.79
CA ARG A 83 8.43 6.10 0.43
C ARG A 83 8.56 5.33 -0.88
N ALA A 84 9.74 5.30 -1.49
CA ALA A 84 9.97 4.70 -2.81
C ALA A 84 9.45 3.27 -2.95
N VAL A 85 9.64 2.42 -1.93
CA VAL A 85 9.16 1.01 -1.97
C VAL A 85 7.64 0.96 -2.05
N TYR A 86 6.94 1.76 -1.24
CA TYR A 86 5.48 1.86 -1.28
C TYR A 86 4.99 2.46 -2.61
N GLU A 87 5.65 3.52 -3.09
CA GLU A 87 5.28 4.21 -4.33
C GLU A 87 5.38 3.29 -5.55
N GLU A 88 6.50 2.57 -5.67
CA GLU A 88 6.79 1.70 -6.79
C GLU A 88 5.98 0.41 -6.77
N ASP A 89 5.91 -0.26 -5.62
CA ASP A 89 5.32 -1.59 -5.52
C ASP A 89 3.78 -1.55 -5.35
N PHE A 90 3.22 -0.47 -4.79
CA PHE A 90 1.78 -0.39 -4.48
C PHE A 90 1.08 0.87 -5.02
N GLU A 91 1.62 2.08 -4.82
CA GLU A 91 0.89 3.32 -5.14
C GLU A 91 0.66 3.49 -6.64
N ARG A 92 1.71 3.33 -7.47
CA ARG A 92 1.58 3.41 -8.93
C ARG A 92 0.55 2.43 -9.51
N PRO A 93 0.60 1.11 -9.21
CA PRO A 93 -0.40 0.18 -9.73
C PRO A 93 -1.79 0.43 -9.14
N PHE A 94 -1.89 0.86 -7.88
CA PHE A 94 -3.16 1.26 -7.27
C PHE A 94 -3.79 2.46 -7.98
N LEU A 95 -3.02 3.51 -8.26
CA LEU A 95 -3.50 4.71 -8.96
C LEU A 95 -3.92 4.38 -10.39
N ALA A 96 -3.14 3.56 -11.10
CA ALA A 96 -3.49 3.10 -12.45
C ALA A 96 -4.80 2.30 -12.47
N GLN A 97 -4.96 1.33 -11.56
CA GLN A 97 -6.18 0.55 -11.43
C GLN A 97 -7.39 1.44 -11.06
N SER A 98 -7.18 2.43 -10.19
CA SER A 98 -8.21 3.36 -9.76
C SER A 98 -8.65 4.28 -10.90
N ALA A 99 -7.69 4.83 -11.65
CA ALA A 99 -7.98 5.70 -12.79
C ALA A 99 -8.84 4.97 -13.83
N GLU A 100 -8.49 3.72 -14.18
CA GLU A 100 -9.29 2.91 -15.11
C GLU A 100 -10.69 2.60 -14.55
N PHE A 101 -10.79 2.24 -13.27
CA PHE A 101 -12.09 1.98 -12.63
C PHE A 101 -13.02 3.20 -12.71
N TYR A 102 -12.52 4.39 -12.40
CA TYR A 102 -13.31 5.62 -12.46
C TYR A 102 -13.62 6.04 -13.90
N ARG A 103 -12.69 5.86 -14.84
CA ARG A 103 -12.93 6.12 -16.26
C ARG A 103 -14.07 5.26 -16.79
N VAL A 104 -14.05 3.95 -16.52
CA VAL A 104 -15.11 3.03 -16.94
C VAL A 104 -16.43 3.40 -16.27
N ARG A 105 -16.41 3.69 -14.96
CA ARG A 105 -17.62 4.08 -14.22
C ARG A 105 -18.23 5.38 -14.74
N MET A 106 -17.39 6.37 -15.07
CA MET A 106 -17.81 7.65 -15.62
C MET A 106 -18.46 7.47 -17.01
N ASN A 107 -17.85 6.67 -17.88
CA ASN A 107 -18.44 6.37 -19.20
C ASN A 107 -19.78 5.63 -19.08
N LEU A 108 -19.87 4.65 -18.17
CA LEU A 108 -21.11 3.93 -17.90
C LEU A 108 -22.20 4.88 -17.37
N PHE A 109 -21.84 5.77 -16.44
CA PHE A 109 -22.78 6.76 -15.91
C PHE A 109 -23.28 7.71 -17.00
N MET A 110 -22.38 8.23 -17.84
CA MET A 110 -22.76 9.08 -18.97
C MET A 110 -23.70 8.34 -19.93
N TYR A 111 -23.43 7.06 -20.22
CA TYR A 111 -24.30 6.24 -21.06
C TYR A 111 -25.68 6.01 -20.43
N LEU A 112 -25.76 5.69 -19.14
CA LEU A 112 -27.03 5.51 -18.42
C LEU A 112 -27.83 6.81 -18.31
N PHE A 113 -27.14 7.93 -18.09
CA PHE A 113 -27.74 9.26 -18.08
C PHE A 113 -28.34 9.62 -19.45
N LEU A 114 -27.62 9.34 -20.54
CA LEU A 114 -28.13 9.55 -21.91
C LEU A 114 -29.33 8.65 -22.26
N ASN A 115 -29.49 7.50 -21.58
CA ASN A 115 -30.60 6.57 -21.78
C ASN A 115 -31.77 6.78 -20.77
N ASN A 116 -31.79 7.88 -19.99
CA ASN A 116 -32.85 8.21 -19.03
C ASN A 116 -33.18 7.12 -17.99
N LEU A 117 -32.21 6.28 -17.62
CA LEU A 117 -32.34 5.30 -16.55
C LEU A 117 -31.83 5.89 -15.22
N SER A 118 -32.53 6.88 -14.66
CA SER A 118 -32.07 7.68 -13.50
C SER A 118 -32.47 7.15 -12.12
N GLU A 119 -33.23 6.06 -12.00
CA GLU A 119 -33.85 5.67 -10.72
C GLU A 119 -33.00 4.78 -9.78
N GLN A 120 -31.72 4.48 -10.06
CA GLN A 120 -30.96 3.51 -9.24
C GLN A 120 -29.68 4.01 -8.55
N PHE A 121 -29.35 5.30 -8.56
CA PHE A 121 -28.00 5.76 -8.18
C PHE A 121 -27.89 6.58 -6.88
N ASP A 122 -28.77 6.38 -5.89
CA ASP A 122 -28.60 6.97 -4.55
C ASP A 122 -27.90 6.01 -3.57
N SER A 123 -26.56 5.94 -3.63
CA SER A 123 -25.73 5.62 -2.43
C SER A 123 -24.23 5.64 -2.70
N HIS A 124 -23.78 5.29 -3.91
CA HIS A 124 -22.36 4.96 -4.13
C HIS A 124 -21.47 6.16 -4.50
N TYR A 125 -22.07 7.32 -4.80
CA TYR A 125 -21.34 8.56 -5.10
C TYR A 125 -20.68 9.21 -3.86
N PHE A 126 -21.09 8.82 -2.65
CA PHE A 126 -20.46 9.29 -1.41
C PHE A 126 -19.12 8.60 -1.07
N TYR A 127 -18.69 7.60 -1.87
CA TYR A 127 -17.35 6.98 -1.74
C TYR A 127 -16.20 7.86 -2.28
N PHE A 128 -16.49 9.06 -2.78
CA PHE A 128 -15.47 10.07 -3.07
C PHE A 128 -14.67 10.46 -1.81
N SER A 129 -15.28 10.34 -0.61
CA SER A 129 -14.62 10.59 0.67
C SER A 129 -13.63 9.49 1.08
N SER A 130 -13.83 8.24 0.62
CA SER A 130 -13.08 7.08 1.10
C SER A 130 -11.68 6.96 0.50
N LEU A 131 -11.46 7.47 -0.72
CA LEU A 131 -10.13 7.45 -1.37
C LEU A 131 -9.18 8.51 -0.83
N LEU A 132 -9.71 9.69 -0.50
CA LEU A 132 -8.96 10.70 0.24
C LEU A 132 -8.74 10.27 1.71
N LYS A 133 -9.61 9.41 2.25
CA LYS A 133 -9.40 8.78 3.57
C LYS A 133 -8.33 7.71 3.56
N ILE A 134 -8.27 6.77 2.61
CA ILE A 134 -7.18 5.78 2.60
C ILE A 134 -5.80 6.43 2.38
N SER A 135 -5.74 7.49 1.55
CA SER A 135 -4.52 8.32 1.39
C SER A 135 -4.20 9.20 2.61
N ARG A 136 -5.19 9.67 3.38
CA ARG A 136 -4.97 10.47 4.62
C ARG A 136 -4.87 9.65 5.90
N ASP A 137 -5.41 8.44 5.96
CA ASP A 137 -5.43 7.55 7.13
C ASP A 137 -4.23 6.58 7.15
N CYS A 138 -3.45 6.55 6.04
CA CYS A 138 -2.12 5.95 5.94
C CYS A 138 -0.97 6.95 6.19
N ILE A 139 -1.27 8.22 6.42
CA ILE A 139 -0.32 9.28 6.86
C ILE A 139 -0.63 9.61 8.31
#